data_AF-A0A9P9AI00-F1
#
_entry.id   AF-A0A9P9AI00-F1
#
_cell.length_a   1.000
_cell.length_b   1.000
_cell.length_c   1.000
_cell.angle_alpha   90.00
_cell.angle_beta   90.00
_cell.angle_gamma   90.00
#
_symmetry.space_group_name_H-M   'P 1'
#
loop_
_entity.id
_entity.type
_entity.pdbx_description
1 polymer ?
#
loop_
_entity_poly.entity_id
_entity_poly.type
_entity_poly.pdbx_seq_one_letter_code
_entity_poly.pdbx_strand_id
1 'polypeptide(L)'
;ETHYTVPFCGAILHRPHQAVRQVVGKLESGIYMSSQVSGSPANLFGLELTSFITHVNGTPTINLKSFITEIMDIPDNTYMAACIPLVLGSQGQLPTDFQVGVVTLNCIPRVISMKKNERNFPTLELSKDSNE
;
A
#
# COMPACT_ATOMS: atom_id res chain seq x y z
N GLU A 1 -9.30 17.32 9.44
CA GLU A 1 -7.85 17.14 9.17
C GLU A 1 -7.61 16.07 8.11
N THR A 2 -8.19 14.87 8.24
CA THR A 2 -8.17 13.85 7.17
C THR A 2 -9.51 13.81 6.45
N HIS A 3 -9.53 14.24 5.19
CA HIS A 3 -10.74 14.26 4.35
C HIS A 3 -10.82 13.08 3.37
N TYR A 4 -9.72 12.33 3.23
CA TYR A 4 -9.61 11.24 2.27
C TYR A 4 -8.66 10.16 2.80
N THR A 5 -9.17 8.94 2.89
CA THR A 5 -8.48 7.77 3.43
C THR A 5 -8.73 6.57 2.52
N VAL A 6 -7.69 5.78 2.30
CA VAL A 6 -7.70 4.60 1.45
C VAL A 6 -7.25 3.41 2.29
N PRO A 7 -8.16 2.57 2.80
CA PRO A 7 -7.79 1.24 3.25
C PRO A 7 -7.29 0.42 2.06
N PHE A 8 -6.12 -0.19 2.20
CA PHE A 8 -5.48 -1.00 1.17
C PHE A 8 -4.74 -2.18 1.80
N CYS A 9 -5.08 -3.42 1.43
CA CYS A 9 -4.40 -4.63 1.91
C CYS A 9 -4.25 -4.69 3.46
N GLY A 10 -5.21 -4.11 4.18
CA GLY A 10 -5.22 -3.99 5.65
C GLY A 10 -4.36 -2.87 6.25
N ALA A 11 -3.76 -2.02 5.42
CA ALA A 11 -3.17 -0.74 5.80
C ALA A 11 -4.16 0.42 5.62
N ILE A 12 -4.03 1.46 6.42
CA ILE A 12 -4.81 2.70 6.30
C ILE A 12 -3.90 3.81 5.79
N LEU A 13 -4.18 4.28 4.57
CA LEU A 13 -3.42 5.30 3.88
C LEU A 13 -4.17 6.61 3.85
N HIS A 14 -3.52 7.71 4.20
CA HIS A 14 -4.11 9.04 4.09
C HIS A 14 -3.02 10.10 3.95
N ARG A 15 -3.41 11.37 3.78
CA ARG A 15 -2.43 12.46 3.81
C ARG A 15 -1.83 12.59 5.21
N PRO A 16 -0.51 12.83 5.33
CA PRO A 16 0.12 13.02 6.64
C PRO A 16 -0.54 14.18 7.39
N HIS A 17 -0.89 13.93 8.66
CA HIS A 17 -1.46 14.92 9.56
C HIS A 17 -0.39 15.89 10.04
N GLN A 18 -0.79 17.01 10.65
CA GLN A 18 0.10 18.13 10.91
C GLN A 18 1.31 17.76 11.78
N ALA A 19 1.12 16.92 12.81
CA ALA A 19 2.21 16.49 13.70
C ALA A 19 3.30 15.70 12.95
N VAL A 20 2.92 14.79 12.05
CA VAL A 20 3.90 14.04 11.22
C VAL A 20 4.69 14.98 10.31
N ARG A 21 4.04 16.00 9.73
CA ARG A 21 4.73 16.97 8.86
C ARG A 21 5.77 17.79 9.62
N GLN A 22 5.50 18.10 10.89
CA GLN A 22 6.44 18.82 11.75
C GLN A 22 7.68 17.98 12.08
N VAL A 23 7.54 16.66 12.21
CA VAL A 23 8.64 15.74 12.51
C VAL A 23 9.51 15.46 11.29
N VAL A 24 8.89 15.20 10.13
CA VAL A 24 9.59 14.65 8.95
C VAL A 24 10.33 15.74 8.15
N GLY A 25 9.96 17.02 8.31
CA GLY A 25 10.63 18.17 7.67
C GLY A 25 10.42 18.23 6.15
N LYS A 26 10.85 17.20 5.40
CA LYS A 26 10.66 17.04 3.96
C LYS A 26 9.77 15.83 3.67
N LEU A 27 8.59 16.08 3.09
CA LEU A 27 7.67 15.01 2.69
C LEU A 27 8.17 14.33 1.41
N GLU A 28 8.46 13.04 1.50
CA GLU A 28 8.83 12.20 0.35
C GLU A 28 7.61 11.85 -0.52
N SER A 29 6.41 11.75 0.08
CA SER A 29 5.14 11.64 -0.65
C SER A 29 3.94 12.15 0.16
N GLY A 30 2.81 12.33 -0.52
CA GLY A 30 1.53 12.67 0.10
C GLY A 30 0.75 11.48 0.64
N ILE A 31 1.35 10.27 0.64
CA ILE A 31 0.70 9.01 1.01
C ILE A 31 1.37 8.49 2.27
N TYR A 32 0.71 8.69 3.41
CA TYR A 32 1.19 8.26 4.72
C TYR A 32 0.37 7.08 5.22
N MET A 33 1.07 6.06 5.71
CA MET A 33 0.45 4.93 6.39
C MET A 33 0.41 5.16 7.89
N SER A 34 -0.80 5.28 8.45
CA SER A 34 -0.97 5.49 9.89
C SER A 34 -1.15 4.22 10.68
N SER A 35 -1.80 3.22 10.11
CA SER A 35 -2.09 1.97 10.81
C SER A 35 -2.15 0.79 9.84
N GLN A 36 -1.96 -0.41 10.39
CA GLN A 36 -2.20 -1.66 9.69
C GLN A 36 -2.78 -2.70 10.64
N VAL A 37 -3.55 -3.63 10.11
CA VAL A 37 -4.16 -4.73 10.87
C VAL A 37 -3.18 -5.90 10.97
N SER A 38 -3.01 -6.45 12.17
CA SER A 38 -2.20 -7.66 12.37
C SER A 38 -2.73 -8.83 11.52
N GLY A 39 -1.83 -9.54 10.84
CA GLY A 39 -2.20 -10.63 9.94
C GLY A 39 -2.71 -10.20 8.55
N SER A 40 -2.80 -8.89 8.29
CA SER A 40 -3.05 -8.38 6.93
C SER A 40 -1.83 -8.58 6.02
N PRO A 41 -2.03 -8.59 4.69
CA PRO A 41 -0.91 -8.61 3.73
C PRO A 41 0.10 -7.49 3.99
N ALA A 42 -0.35 -6.26 4.31
CA ALA A 42 0.53 -5.16 4.71
C ALA A 42 1.49 -5.58 5.84
N ASN A 43 0.96 -6.16 6.91
CA ASN A 43 1.77 -6.61 8.04
C ASN A 43 2.66 -7.82 7.70
N LEU A 44 2.18 -8.77 6.90
CA LEU A 44 2.90 -10.00 6.56
C LEU A 44 4.07 -9.76 5.60
N PHE A 45 3.91 -8.84 4.65
CA PHE A 45 4.94 -8.50 3.67
C PHE A 45 5.92 -7.41 4.16
N GLY A 46 5.78 -6.97 5.42
CA GLY A 46 6.71 -6.05 6.05
C GLY A 46 6.52 -4.59 5.63
N LEU A 47 5.29 -4.18 5.31
CA LEU A 47 4.95 -2.76 5.20
C LEU A 47 5.07 -2.13 6.60
N GLU A 48 6.04 -1.24 6.78
CA GLU A 48 6.34 -0.67 8.11
C GLU A 48 5.37 0.45 8.46
N LEU A 49 4.85 0.43 9.68
CA LEU A 49 4.06 1.52 10.25
C LEU A 49 4.79 2.86 10.14
N THR A 50 4.02 3.95 10.05
CA THR A 50 4.56 5.31 9.96
C THR A 50 5.48 5.52 8.75
N SER A 51 5.21 4.86 7.63
CA SER A 51 5.96 5.02 6.39
C SER A 51 5.19 5.82 5.34
N PHE A 52 5.93 6.26 4.34
CA PHE A 52 5.44 6.96 3.16
C PHE A 52 5.56 6.07 1.93
N ILE A 53 4.49 5.95 1.15
CA ILE A 53 4.52 5.23 -0.13
C ILE A 53 5.01 6.18 -1.22
N THR A 54 6.07 5.82 -1.93
CA THR A 54 6.71 6.69 -2.93
C THR A 54 6.49 6.24 -4.37
N HIS A 55 6.41 4.93 -4.61
CA HIS A 55 6.18 4.37 -5.94
C HIS A 55 5.50 3.00 -5.87
N VAL A 56 4.82 2.63 -6.95
CA VAL A 56 4.20 1.31 -7.15
C VAL A 56 4.69 0.78 -8.50
N ASN A 57 5.27 -0.42 -8.54
CA ASN A 57 5.85 -1.06 -9.74
C ASN A 57 6.85 -0.17 -10.50
N GLY A 58 7.56 0.71 -9.80
CA GLY A 58 8.49 1.67 -10.40
C GLY A 58 7.84 2.98 -10.88
N THR A 59 6.51 3.07 -10.88
CA THR A 59 5.78 4.32 -11.16
C THR A 59 5.73 5.20 -9.91
N PRO A 60 6.22 6.46 -9.95
CA PRO A 60 6.19 7.35 -8.80
C PRO A 60 4.75 7.78 -8.46
N THR A 61 4.34 7.58 -7.21
CA THR A 61 2.99 7.88 -6.70
C THR A 61 3.04 8.98 -5.65
N ILE A 62 2.83 10.23 -6.07
CA ILE A 62 2.90 11.39 -5.17
C ILE A 62 1.61 11.56 -4.36
N ASN A 63 0.47 11.15 -4.94
CA ASN A 63 -0.87 11.35 -4.40
C ASN A 63 -1.63 10.04 -4.26
N LEU A 64 -2.57 9.99 -3.31
CA LEU A 64 -3.47 8.86 -3.11
C LEU A 64 -4.24 8.48 -4.38
N LYS A 65 -4.67 9.46 -5.19
CA LYS A 65 -5.35 9.18 -6.47
C LYS A 65 -4.45 8.44 -7.46
N SER A 66 -3.21 8.91 -7.64
CA SER A 66 -2.25 8.24 -8.52
C SER A 66 -1.97 6.82 -8.03
N PHE A 67 -1.83 6.64 -6.73
CA PHE A 67 -1.67 5.32 -6.12
C PHE A 67 -2.85 4.37 -6.38
N ILE A 68 -4.10 4.86 -6.29
CA ILE A 68 -5.27 4.06 -6.62
C ILE A 68 -5.26 3.69 -8.09
N THR A 69 -4.97 4.62 -9.00
CA THR A 69 -4.88 4.32 -10.44
C THR A 69 -3.90 3.18 -10.73
N GLU A 70 -2.71 3.23 -10.15
CA GLU A 70 -1.71 2.16 -10.30
C GLU A 70 -2.20 0.83 -9.70
N ILE A 71 -2.88 0.86 -8.54
CA ILE A 71 -3.36 -0.36 -7.88
C ILE A 71 -4.55 -1.00 -8.58
N MET A 72 -5.38 -0.20 -9.24
CA MET A 72 -6.48 -0.70 -10.04
C MET A 72 -6.00 -1.46 -11.28
N ASP A 73 -4.80 -1.14 -11.79
CA ASP A 73 -4.17 -1.85 -12.90
C ASP A 73 -3.59 -3.22 -12.48
N ILE A 74 -3.25 -3.38 -11.18
CA ILE A 74 -2.65 -4.61 -10.68
C ILE A 74 -3.68 -5.74 -10.60
N PRO A 75 -3.39 -6.92 -11.21
CA PRO A 75 -4.29 -8.06 -11.18
C PRO A 75 -4.46 -8.60 -9.76
N ASP A 76 -5.70 -8.89 -9.37
CA ASP A 76 -6.01 -9.45 -8.05
C ASP A 76 -5.59 -10.93 -7.96
N ASN A 77 -5.07 -11.35 -6.79
CA ASN A 77 -4.55 -12.70 -6.58
C ASN A 77 -5.67 -13.73 -6.32
N THR A 78 -6.94 -13.34 -6.38
CA THR A 78 -8.09 -14.20 -6.04
C THR A 78 -8.31 -15.36 -7.04
N TYR A 79 -7.68 -15.33 -8.23
CA TYR A 79 -7.89 -16.35 -9.27
C TYR A 79 -6.85 -17.48 -9.37
N MET A 80 -5.70 -17.43 -8.68
CA MET A 80 -4.67 -18.49 -8.80
C MET A 80 -4.82 -19.68 -7.82
N ALA A 81 -6.01 -19.92 -7.27
CA ALA A 81 -6.30 -21.12 -6.48
C ALA A 81 -7.08 -22.22 -7.24
N ALA A 82 -7.40 -22.02 -8.53
CA ALA A 82 -8.12 -23.02 -9.32
C ALA A 82 -7.22 -23.91 -10.20
N CYS A 83 -5.93 -23.58 -10.38
CA CYS A 83 -5.00 -24.42 -11.13
C CYS A 83 -3.55 -24.11 -10.77
N ILE A 84 -3.03 -24.74 -9.73
CA ILE A 84 -1.59 -25.00 -9.63
C ILE A 84 -1.43 -26.49 -9.31
N PRO A 85 -1.14 -27.35 -10.30
CA PRO A 85 -0.59 -28.65 -9.99
C PRO A 85 0.78 -28.43 -9.34
N LEU A 86 1.00 -29.13 -8.23
CA LEU A 86 2.27 -29.28 -7.51
C LEU A 86 3.47 -29.30 -8.48
N VAL A 87 4.14 -28.17 -8.64
CA VAL A 87 5.54 -28.14 -9.05
C VAL A 87 6.27 -27.21 -8.08
N LEU A 88 6.73 -27.83 -7.00
CA LEU A 88 7.80 -27.29 -6.17
C LEU A 88 9.06 -27.24 -7.05
N GLY A 89 9.44 -26.06 -7.49
CA GLY A 89 10.66 -25.86 -8.25
C GLY A 89 10.98 -24.39 -8.42
N SER A 90 12.05 -23.95 -7.76
CA SER A 90 12.80 -22.70 -7.95
C SER A 90 12.05 -21.38 -7.72
N GLN A 91 12.63 -20.53 -6.88
CA GLN A 91 12.47 -19.06 -6.78
C GLN A 91 11.81 -18.44 -8.04
N GLY A 92 10.48 -18.48 -8.07
CA GLY A 92 9.66 -18.11 -9.19
C GLY A 92 8.68 -17.08 -8.68
N GLN A 93 9.02 -15.81 -8.88
CA GLN A 93 8.13 -14.69 -8.68
C GLN A 93 6.82 -14.99 -9.39
N LEU A 94 5.74 -15.16 -8.62
CA LEU A 94 4.42 -15.40 -9.22
C LEU A 94 4.02 -14.12 -9.96
N PRO A 95 3.32 -14.20 -11.10
CA PRO A 95 2.95 -13.04 -11.91
C PRO A 95 1.97 -12.05 -11.22
N THR A 96 1.64 -12.27 -9.94
CA THR A 96 0.68 -11.48 -9.15
C THR A 96 1.33 -10.64 -8.05
N ASP A 97 2.66 -10.69 -7.93
CA ASP A 97 3.42 -9.85 -6.99
C ASP A 97 3.64 -8.44 -7.56
N PHE A 98 3.32 -7.41 -6.79
CA PHE A 98 3.61 -6.01 -7.13
C PHE A 98 4.57 -5.40 -6.12
N GLN A 99 5.38 -4.44 -6.56
CA GLN A 99 6.38 -3.78 -5.74
C GLN A 99 5.88 -2.43 -5.25
N VAL A 100 6.04 -2.15 -3.96
CA VAL A 100 5.75 -0.85 -3.36
C VAL A 100 7.03 -0.30 -2.79
N GLY A 101 7.39 0.90 -3.25
CA GLY A 101 8.44 1.71 -2.67
C GLY A 101 7.94 2.42 -1.44
N VAL A 102 8.63 2.25 -0.33
CA VAL A 102 8.29 2.84 0.96
C VAL A 102 9.50 3.55 1.54
N VAL A 103 9.26 4.68 2.20
CA VAL A 103 10.28 5.42 2.94
C VAL A 103 9.79 5.57 4.37
N THR A 104 10.59 5.10 5.33
CA THR A 104 10.28 5.24 6.76
C THR A 104 10.48 6.68 7.25
N LEU A 105 10.02 6.99 8.45
CA LEU A 105 10.29 8.30 9.09
C LEU A 105 11.79 8.65 9.17
N ASN A 106 12.66 7.64 9.20
CA ASN A 106 14.12 7.82 9.25
C ASN A 106 14.75 8.01 7.86
N CYS A 107 13.95 8.27 6.83
CA CYS A 107 14.37 8.46 5.43
C CYS A 107 15.10 7.23 4.84
N ILE A 108 14.79 6.03 5.33
CA ILE A 108 15.37 4.78 4.80
C ILE A 108 14.42 4.25 3.71
N PRO A 109 14.82 4.26 2.43
CA PRO A 109 14.03 3.70 1.34
C PRO A 109 14.08 2.17 1.37
N ARG A 110 12.92 1.55 1.14
CA ARG A 110 12.73 0.11 1.01
C ARG A 110 11.77 -0.18 -0.12
N VAL A 111 11.94 -1.33 -0.75
CA VAL A 111 10.99 -1.86 -1.72
C VAL A 111 10.45 -3.16 -1.16
N ILE A 112 9.14 -3.23 -1.02
CA ILE A 112 8.43 -4.43 -0.57
C ILE A 112 7.69 -5.03 -1.74
N SER A 113 7.69 -6.37 -1.83
CA SER A 113 6.88 -7.09 -2.81
C SER A 113 5.65 -7.63 -2.09
N MET A 114 4.46 -7.30 -2.58
CA MET A 114 3.18 -7.60 -1.96
C MET A 114 2.23 -8.28 -2.95
N LYS A 115 1.24 -9.00 -2.41
CA LYS A 115 0.12 -9.56 -3.18
C LYS A 115 -1.17 -8.84 -2.85
N LYS A 116 -1.93 -8.51 -3.90
CA LYS A 116 -3.24 -7.88 -3.77
C LYS A 116 -4.25 -8.92 -3.29
N ASN A 117 -5.09 -8.55 -2.34
CA ASN A 117 -6.14 -9.42 -1.82
C ASN A 117 -7.43 -8.63 -1.63
N GLU A 118 -8.13 -8.34 -2.72
CA GLU A 118 -9.37 -7.55 -2.66
C GLU A 118 -10.51 -8.30 -1.97
N ARG A 119 -10.49 -9.63 -1.97
CA ARG A 119 -11.52 -10.46 -1.35
C ARG A 119 -11.59 -10.31 0.17
N ASN A 120 -10.43 -10.31 0.83
CA ASN A 120 -10.35 -10.20 2.30
C ASN A 120 -10.04 -8.78 2.76
N PHE A 121 -9.35 -8.00 1.94
CA PHE A 121 -8.91 -6.64 2.24
C PHE A 121 -9.20 -5.73 1.05
N PRO A 122 -10.49 -5.43 0.79
CA PRO A 122 -10.88 -4.61 -0.35
C PRO A 122 -10.26 -3.22 -0.26
N THR A 123 -9.82 -2.71 -1.41
CA THR A 123 -9.43 -1.31 -1.53
C THR A 123 -10.71 -0.48 -1.53
N LEU A 124 -10.83 0.45 -0.58
CA LEU A 124 -11.97 1.37 -0.53
C LEU A 124 -11.47 2.81 -0.59
N GLU A 125 -12.32 3.70 -1.06
CA GLU A 125 -12.11 5.13 -0.99
C GLU A 125 -13.08 5.73 0.02
N LEU A 126 -12.53 6.29 1.09
CA LEU A 126 -13.33 6.92 2.14
C LEU A 126 -13.10 8.43 2.07
N SER A 127 -14.12 9.17 1.63
CA SER A 127 -14.14 10.63 1.65
C SER A 127 -15.05 11.14 2.77
N LYS A 128 -14.58 12.13 3.54
CA LYS A 128 -15.45 12.84 4.49
C LYS A 128 -16.45 13.68 3.70
N ASP A 129 -17.74 13.57 4.00
CA ASP A 129 -18.76 14.45 3.44
C ASP A 129 -18.53 15.90 3.90
N SER A 130 -18.85 16.85 3.04
CA SER A 130 -18.68 18.29 3.29
C SER A 130 -19.84 18.90 4.10
N ASN A 131 -20.92 18.14 4.28
CA ASN A 131 -22.12 18.57 5.01
C ASN A 131 -22.03 18.42 6.55
N GLU A 132 -20.82 18.21 7.10
CA GLU A 132 -20.59 18.08 8.55
C GLU A 132 -19.28 18.73 9.01
#